data_AF-A0A519TDM7-F1
#
_entry.id   AF-A0A519TDM7-F1
#
_cell.length_a   1.000
_cell.length_b   1.000
_cell.length_c   1.000
_cell.angle_alpha   90.00
_cell.angle_beta   90.00
_cell.angle_gamma   90.00
#
_symmetry.space_group_name_H-M   'P 1'
#
loop_
_entity.id
_entity.type
_entity.pdbx_description
1 polymer ?
#
loop_
_entity_poly.entity_id
_entity_poly.type
_entity_poly.pdbx_seq_one_letter_code
_entity_poly.pdbx_strand_id
1 'polypeptide(L)' 'ADGAINVIDLANVDSCAFIETKDLARIHPDGAFEVLGRLDNSDIRGCSQLV' A
#
# COMPACT_ATOMS: atom_id res chain seq x y z
N ALA A 1 -5.50 -12.91 -6.87
CA ALA A 1 -6.55 -12.16 -6.16
C ALA A 1 -5.98 -10.78 -5.87
N ASP A 2 -6.79 -9.75 -6.06
CA ASP A 2 -6.35 -8.36 -5.94
C ASP A 2 -6.77 -7.83 -4.57
N GLY A 3 -5.96 -6.96 -3.96
CA GLY A 3 -6.18 -6.45 -2.61
C GLY A 3 -5.38 -5.19 -2.30
N ALA A 4 -5.61 -4.61 -1.12
CA ALA A 4 -4.90 -3.40 -0.68
C ALA A 4 -3.53 -3.72 -0.08
N ILE A 5 -2.58 -2.79 -0.23
CA ILE A 5 -1.26 -2.87 0.40
C ILE A 5 -1.29 -2.20 1.78
N ASN A 6 -0.90 -2.98 2.79
CA ASN A 6 -0.75 -2.54 4.16
C ASN A 6 0.64 -2.90 4.66
N VAL A 7 1.30 -1.97 5.36
CA VAL A 7 2.60 -2.19 6.00
C VAL A 7 2.38 -2.21 7.51
N ILE A 8 2.80 -3.30 8.15
CA ILE A 8 2.79 -3.44 9.60
C ILE A 8 4.23 -3.63 10.06
N ASP A 9 4.68 -2.78 10.98
CA ASP A 9 5.91 -2.97 11.74
C ASP A 9 5.56 -3.45 13.14
N LEU A 10 5.77 -4.74 13.40
CA LEU A 10 5.46 -5.37 14.69
C LEU A 10 6.42 -4.96 15.82
N ALA A 11 7.57 -4.38 15.51
CA ALA A 11 8.54 -3.91 16.50
C ALA A 11 8.31 -2.45 16.89
N ASN A 12 7.58 -1.69 16.08
CA ASN A 12 7.28 -0.29 16.35
C ASN A 12 6.12 -0.15 17.35
N VAL A 13 6.45 -0.21 18.64
CA VAL A 13 5.44 -0.16 19.73
C VAL A 13 5.05 1.28 20.10
N ASP A 14 5.99 2.22 19.98
CA ASP A 14 5.85 3.57 20.54
C ASP A 14 5.38 4.62 19.51
N SER A 15 5.11 4.22 18.27
CA SER A 15 4.60 5.12 17.23
C SER A 15 3.64 4.43 16.25
N CYS A 16 3.46 4.98 15.04
CA CYS A 16 2.54 4.43 14.05
C CYS A 16 3.09 3.11 13.48
N ALA A 17 2.61 1.99 14.03
CA ALA A 17 2.97 0.63 13.64
C ALA A 17 2.34 0.15 12.32
N PHE A 18 1.39 0.92 11.78
CA PHE A 18 0.53 0.50 10.68
C PHE A 18 0.35 1.62 9.67
N ILE A 19 0.61 1.30 8.39
CA ILE A 19 0.39 2.21 7.27
C ILE A 19 -0.51 1.51 6.25
N GLU A 20 -1.71 2.05 6.07
CA GLU A 20 -2.58 1.74 4.93
C GLU A 20 -2.18 2.65 3.77
N THR A 21 -1.55 2.09 2.74
CA THR A 21 -0.98 2.92 1.66
C THR A 21 -2.07 3.44 0.71
N LYS A 22 -3.22 2.75 0.67
CA LYS A 22 -4.29 2.88 -0.33
C LYS A 22 -3.85 2.54 -1.76
N ASP A 23 -2.84 1.68 -1.88
CA ASP A 23 -2.46 1.09 -3.17
C ASP A 23 -3.17 -0.25 -3.37
N LEU A 24 -3.58 -0.52 -4.61
CA LEU A 24 -4.08 -1.80 -5.06
C LEU A 24 -2.91 -2.66 -5.54
N ALA A 25 -2.88 -3.92 -5.16
CA ALA A 25 -1.89 -4.88 -5.61
C ALA A 25 -2.47 -6.24 -5.99
N ARG A 26 -1.70 -6.97 -6.79
CA ARG A 26 -1.94 -8.36 -7.16
C ARG A 26 -0.79 -9.23 -6.70
N ILE A 27 -1.11 -10.35 -6.04
CA ILE A 27 -0.14 -11.38 -5.70
C ILE A 27 0.00 -12.37 -6.87
N HIS A 28 1.23 -12.63 -7.27
CA HIS A 28 1.59 -13.63 -8.28
C HIS A 28 1.86 -15.01 -7.65
N PRO A 29 1.76 -16.10 -8.42
CA PRO A 29 1.95 -17.46 -7.89
C PRO A 29 3.35 -17.74 -7.32
N ASP A 30 4.36 -16.98 -7.72
CA ASP A 30 5.74 -17.06 -7.22
C ASP A 30 5.96 -16.30 -5.91
N GLY A 31 4.92 -15.64 -5.38
CA GLY A 31 4.97 -14.86 -4.14
C GLY A 31 5.38 -13.40 -4.34
N ALA A 32 5.70 -12.97 -5.58
CA ALA A 32 5.86 -11.56 -5.88
C ALA A 32 4.51 -10.84 -5.86
N PHE A 33 4.53 -9.52 -5.75
CA PHE A 33 3.35 -8.69 -5.93
C PHE A 33 3.62 -7.54 -6.91
N GLU A 34 2.57 -7.13 -7.60
CA GLU A 34 2.56 -6.00 -8.53
C GLU A 34 1.67 -4.88 -7.97
N VAL A 35 2.15 -3.64 -8.02
CA VAL A 35 1.36 -2.44 -7.67
C VAL A 35 0.56 -2.03 -8.91
N LEU A 36 -0.76 -2.08 -8.81
CA LEU A 36 -1.70 -1.82 -9.92
C LEU A 36 -2.12 -0.34 -10.01
N GLY A 37 -1.86 0.43 -8.96
CA GLY A 37 -2.28 1.83 -8.84
C GLY A 37 -2.96 2.11 -7.51
N ARG A 38 -3.76 3.18 -7.45
CA ARG A 38 -4.44 3.66 -6.25
C ARG A 38 -5.85 3.09 -6.14
N LEU A 39 -6.32 2.87 -4.92
CA LEU A 39 -7.70 2.41 -4.65
C LEU A 39 -8.72 3.50 -5.01
N ASP A 40 -8.37 4.75 -4.75
CA ASP A 40 -9.07 5.90 -5.30
C ASP A 40 -8.51 6.23 -6.68
N ASN A 41 -9.36 6.78 -7.57
CA ASN A 41 -8.91 7.37 -8.85
C ASN A 41 -8.14 8.68 -8.61
N SER A 42 -7.16 8.68 -7.69
CA SER A 42 -6.40 9.87 -7.33
C SER A 42 -5.63 10.43 -8.53
N ASP A 43 -5.50 11.76 -8.60
CA ASP A 43 -4.80 12.46 -9.68
C ASP A 43 -3.42 11.85 -9.99
N ILE A 44 -3.08 11.75 -11.28
CA ILE A 44 -1.80 11.24 -11.83
C ILE A 44 -0.55 12.02 -11.34
N ARG A 45 -0.73 13.09 -10.55
CA ARG A 45 0.38 13.91 -10.07
C ARG A 45 1.10 13.19 -8.93
N GLY A 46 2.36 12.81 -9.18
CA GLY A 46 3.25 12.09 -8.26
C GLY A 46 3.72 12.88 -7.03
N CYS A 47 2.87 13.75 -6.48
CA CYS A 47 3.11 14.36 -5.18
C CYS A 47 2.61 13.40 -4.09
N SER A 48 3.43 13.21 -3.05
CA SER A 48 3.04 12.45 -1.86
C SER A 48 1.71 12.97 -1.31
N GLN A 49 0.73 12.10 -1.08
CA GLN A 49 -0.56 12.43 -0.50
C GLN A 49 -0.52 12.58 1.03
N LEU A 50 0.68 12.73 1.60
CA LEU A 50 0.91 12.92 3.02
C LEU A 50 0.68 14.41 3.33
N VAL A 51 -0.54 14.73 3.77
CA VAL A 51 -0.95 16.06 4.25
C VAL A 51 -1.04 16.08 5.77
#